data_AF-A0AA50I0G1-F1
#
_entry.id   AF-A0AA50I0G1-F1
#
_cell.length_a   1.000
_cell.length_b   1.000
_cell.length_c   1.000
_cell.angle_alpha   90.00
_cell.angle_beta   90.00
_cell.angle_gamma   90.00
#
_symmetry.space_group_name_H-M   'P 1'
#
loop_
_entity.id
_entity.type
_entity.pdbx_description
1 polymer ?
#
loop_
_entity_poly.entity_id
_entity_poly.type
_entity_poly.pdbx_seq_one_letter_code
_entity_poly.pdbx_strand_id
1 'polypeptide(L)'
;MVLTVYNWARPRDLSHFERFEHYHATFYQHVEPLSVTPFSSGALARGLPALLVSLVRLLGFEFNDEVGAGQLTAENFHHADVEKAVTAIAHRCEQVLQNPEQKRILNEQLKGLLDSWCSKARPNEAGATLKYRGKGGTSIALLQDIAQPKQKEDFACLNSLRNVEPTTPLIFSDRPPIMT
;
A
#
# COMPACT_ATOMS: atom_id res chain seq x y z
N MET A 1 -7.49 18.79 11.27
CA MET A 1 -8.76 19.21 11.92
C MET A 1 -8.97 20.67 11.58
N VAL A 2 -10.03 20.98 10.83
CA VAL A 2 -10.42 22.38 10.54
C VAL A 2 -11.67 22.64 11.39
N LEU A 3 -11.56 23.53 12.38
CA LEU A 3 -12.71 23.96 13.17
C LEU A 3 -13.38 25.13 12.43
N THR A 4 -14.56 24.91 11.86
CA THR A 4 -15.30 25.96 11.17
C THR A 4 -16.48 26.40 12.03
N VAL A 5 -16.44 27.64 12.51
CA VAL A 5 -17.51 28.23 13.33
C VAL A 5 -18.54 28.86 12.40
N TYR A 6 -19.72 28.25 12.27
CA TYR A 6 -20.84 28.78 11.47
C TYR A 6 -21.75 29.69 12.29
N ASN A 7 -22.26 30.76 11.67
CA ASN A 7 -23.17 31.69 12.31
C ASN A 7 -24.63 31.25 12.09
N TRP A 8 -25.32 30.88 13.17
CA TRP A 8 -26.70 30.37 13.15
C TRP A 8 -27.72 31.38 12.61
N ALA A 9 -27.41 32.68 12.60
CA ALA A 9 -28.32 33.72 12.12
C ALA A 9 -28.35 33.85 10.57
N ARG A 10 -27.53 33.07 9.84
CA ARG A 10 -27.48 33.10 8.37
C ARG A 10 -28.03 31.80 7.78
N PRO A 11 -29.19 31.82 7.09
CA PRO A 11 -29.80 30.61 6.50
C PRO A 11 -28.88 29.86 5.52
N ARG A 12 -27.94 30.57 4.88
CA ARG A 12 -26.92 29.98 3.99
C ARG A 12 -25.94 29.11 4.76
N ASP A 13 -25.49 29.54 5.92
CA ASP A 13 -24.52 28.82 6.75
C ASP A 13 -25.18 27.59 7.41
N LEU A 14 -26.47 27.69 7.76
CA LEU A 14 -27.27 26.56 8.25
C LEU A 14 -27.43 25.47 7.18
N SER A 15 -27.73 25.84 5.94
CA SER A 15 -27.85 24.88 4.83
C SER A 15 -26.51 24.19 4.51
N HIS A 16 -25.38 24.89 4.68
CA HIS A 16 -24.04 24.30 4.55
C HIS A 16 -23.74 23.33 5.69
N PHE A 17 -24.11 23.67 6.93
CA PHE A 17 -23.95 22.78 8.08
C PHE A 17 -24.79 21.50 7.94
N GLU A 18 -26.06 21.62 7.54
CA GLU A 18 -26.97 20.48 7.36
C GLU A 18 -26.52 19.51 6.26
N ARG A 19 -25.83 20.02 5.23
CA ARG A 19 -25.28 19.19 4.14
C ARG A 19 -23.84 18.76 4.38
N PHE A 20 -23.17 19.25 5.43
CA PHE A 20 -21.75 19.03 5.66
C PHE A 20 -21.42 17.54 5.87
N GLU A 21 -22.20 16.86 6.73
CA GLU A 21 -22.00 15.44 7.00
C GLU A 21 -22.22 14.60 5.74
N HIS A 22 -23.33 14.83 5.03
CA HIS A 22 -23.65 14.11 3.80
C HIS A 22 -22.64 14.38 2.67
N TYR A 23 -22.22 15.64 2.51
CA TYR A 23 -21.20 16.05 1.56
C TYR A 23 -19.86 15.37 1.86
N HIS A 24 -19.37 15.42 3.10
CA HIS A 24 -18.09 14.78 3.44
C HIS A 24 -18.17 13.24 3.44
N ALA A 25 -19.32 12.64 3.75
CA ALA A 25 -19.52 11.20 3.67
C ALA A 25 -19.50 10.67 2.22
N THR A 26 -20.01 11.45 1.26
CA THR A 26 -20.07 11.07 -0.16
C THR A 26 -18.87 11.56 -0.97
N PHE A 27 -18.17 12.60 -0.51
CA PHE A 27 -16.95 13.11 -1.12
C PHE A 27 -15.87 12.03 -1.17
N TYR A 28 -15.67 11.27 -0.09
CA TYR A 28 -14.72 10.14 -0.04
C TYR A 28 -15.08 8.98 -0.97
N GLN A 29 -16.31 8.89 -1.49
CA GLN A 29 -16.67 7.87 -2.49
C GLN A 29 -16.09 8.21 -3.88
N HIS A 30 -15.74 9.48 -4.11
CA HIS A 30 -15.25 10.00 -5.39
C HIS A 30 -13.78 10.46 -5.36
N VAL A 31 -13.14 10.49 -4.19
CA VAL A 31 -11.69 10.67 -4.11
C VAL A 31 -11.03 9.37 -4.52
N GLU A 32 -10.06 9.46 -5.43
CA GLU A 32 -9.31 8.33 -5.97
C GLU A 32 -8.91 7.31 -4.91
N PRO A 33 -8.78 6.01 -5.27
CA PRO A 33 -8.50 4.92 -4.34
C PRO A 33 -7.13 4.99 -3.61
N LEU A 34 -6.44 6.13 -3.72
CA LEU A 34 -5.23 6.49 -3.00
C LEU A 34 -5.52 7.70 -2.11
N SER A 35 -5.41 7.50 -0.80
CA SER A 35 -5.47 8.51 0.26
C SER A 35 -6.89 9.00 0.57
N VAL A 36 -7.40 8.89 1.79
CA VAL A 36 -6.80 9.51 2.98
C VAL A 36 -7.00 8.68 4.26
N THR A 37 -7.72 7.56 4.19
CA THR A 37 -8.08 6.79 5.40
C THR A 37 -7.05 5.69 5.66
N PRO A 38 -6.27 5.76 6.76
CA PRO A 38 -5.30 4.73 7.12
C PRO A 38 -6.00 3.39 7.33
N PHE A 39 -5.35 2.29 6.96
CA PHE A 39 -5.88 0.92 7.07
C PHE A 39 -7.19 0.64 6.30
N SER A 40 -7.62 1.52 5.39
CA SER A 40 -8.70 1.20 4.45
C SER A 40 -8.30 0.04 3.53
N SER A 41 -9.28 -0.68 3.01
CA SER A 41 -9.03 -1.84 2.11
C SER A 41 -8.17 -1.46 0.90
N GLY A 42 -8.40 -0.29 0.30
CA GLY A 42 -7.58 0.22 -0.80
C GLY A 42 -6.13 0.53 -0.39
N ALA A 43 -5.92 1.09 0.80
CA ALA A 43 -4.59 1.37 1.34
C ALA A 43 -3.83 0.08 1.66
N LEU A 44 -4.50 -0.91 2.27
CA LEU A 44 -3.90 -2.21 2.59
C LEU A 44 -3.57 -3.00 1.33
N ALA A 45 -4.50 -3.08 0.37
CA ALA A 45 -4.29 -3.80 -0.88
C ALA A 45 -3.07 -3.31 -1.67
N ARG A 46 -2.70 -2.03 -1.54
CA ARG A 46 -1.59 -1.43 -2.30
C ARG A 46 -0.31 -1.21 -1.50
N GLY A 47 -0.42 -1.13 -0.17
CA GLY A 47 0.69 -0.74 0.71
C GLY A 47 1.16 -1.84 1.67
N LEU A 48 0.29 -2.78 2.05
CA LEU A 48 0.61 -3.79 3.07
C LEU A 48 1.78 -4.71 2.67
N PRO A 49 1.87 -5.23 1.42
CA PRO A 49 2.97 -6.10 1.03
C PRO A 49 4.32 -5.36 1.07
N ALA A 50 4.36 -4.12 0.56
CA ALA A 50 5.56 -3.28 0.57
C ALA A 50 6.00 -2.95 2.00
N LEU A 51 5.05 -2.63 2.88
CA LEU A 51 5.31 -2.31 4.29
C LEU A 51 5.90 -3.52 5.02
N LEU A 52 5.29 -4.70 4.84
CA LEU A 52 5.76 -5.95 5.45
C LEU A 52 7.20 -6.26 5.00
N VAL A 53 7.44 -6.29 3.69
CA VAL A 53 8.77 -6.56 3.12
C VAL A 53 9.81 -5.56 3.63
N SER A 54 9.47 -4.27 3.68
CA SER A 54 10.38 -3.22 4.12
C SER A 54 10.75 -3.36 5.60
N LEU A 55 9.79 -3.71 6.47
CA LEU A 55 10.06 -3.91 7.89
C LEU A 55 10.90 -5.16 8.15
N VAL A 56 10.61 -6.27 7.46
CA VAL A 56 11.44 -7.49 7.57
C VAL A 56 12.87 -7.21 7.14
N ARG A 57 13.06 -6.52 6.01
CA ARG A 57 14.37 -6.11 5.47
C ARG A 57 15.14 -5.17 6.42
N LEU A 58 14.42 -4.30 7.13
CA LEU A 58 15.02 -3.33 8.06
C LEU A 58 15.41 -3.98 9.40
N LEU A 59 14.61 -4.93 9.88
CA LEU A 59 14.81 -5.56 11.19
C LEU A 59 15.83 -6.70 11.16
N GLY A 60 15.78 -7.56 10.14
CA GLY A 60 16.66 -8.72 10.04
C GLY A 60 17.83 -8.49 9.09
N PHE A 61 19.05 -8.62 9.61
CA PHE A 61 20.27 -8.43 8.82
C PHE A 61 20.37 -9.40 7.64
N GLU A 62 19.95 -10.66 7.83
CA GLU A 62 19.95 -11.70 6.79
C GLU A 62 18.97 -11.43 5.63
N PHE A 63 17.95 -10.61 5.87
CA PHE A 63 16.97 -10.21 4.86
C PHE A 63 17.37 -8.92 4.14
N ASN A 64 18.48 -8.27 4.50
CA ASN A 64 18.80 -6.93 3.97
C ASN A 64 19.19 -6.98 2.48
N ASP A 65 19.97 -7.98 2.09
CA ASP A 65 20.47 -8.12 0.72
C ASP A 65 19.37 -8.40 -0.29
N GLU A 66 19.60 -8.09 -1.57
CA GLU A 66 18.60 -8.33 -2.61
C GLU A 66 18.18 -9.80 -2.71
N VAL A 67 19.10 -10.74 -2.48
CA VAL A 67 18.83 -12.19 -2.40
C VAL A 67 18.23 -12.64 -1.06
N GLY A 68 18.24 -11.76 -0.06
CA GLY A 68 17.61 -11.97 1.25
C GLY A 68 16.11 -12.27 1.14
N ALA A 69 15.47 -11.85 0.05
CA ALA A 69 14.09 -12.22 -0.25
C ALA A 69 13.87 -13.75 -0.29
N GLY A 70 14.86 -14.54 -0.70
CA GLY A 70 14.78 -16.00 -0.73
C GLY A 70 15.08 -16.68 0.61
N GLN A 71 15.50 -15.94 1.63
CA GLN A 71 15.84 -16.51 2.94
C GLN A 71 14.62 -16.78 3.81
N LEU A 72 13.47 -16.17 3.50
CA LEU A 72 12.23 -16.45 4.22
C LEU A 72 11.59 -17.72 3.66
N THR A 73 11.73 -18.82 4.40
CA THR A 73 11.24 -20.15 4.04
C THR A 73 10.17 -20.63 5.03
N ALA A 74 9.64 -21.84 4.84
CA ALA A 74 8.65 -22.41 5.75
C ALA A 74 9.26 -22.76 7.12
N GLU A 75 10.55 -23.09 7.14
CA GLU A 75 11.29 -23.51 8.34
C GLU A 75 11.53 -22.36 9.31
N ASN A 76 11.73 -21.14 8.79
CA ASN A 76 11.92 -19.92 9.57
C ASN A 76 10.73 -18.96 9.49
N PHE A 77 9.52 -19.49 9.23
CA PHE A 77 8.29 -18.69 9.17
C PHE A 77 8.08 -17.82 10.43
N HIS A 78 8.45 -18.36 11.59
CA HIS A 78 8.40 -17.71 12.90
C HIS A 78 9.70 -16.99 13.27
N HIS A 79 10.47 -16.52 12.29
CA HIS A 79 11.69 -15.77 12.56
C HIS A 79 11.39 -14.54 13.42
N ALA A 80 12.23 -14.29 14.44
CA ALA A 80 11.98 -13.25 15.44
C ALA A 80 11.77 -11.86 14.81
N ASP A 81 12.52 -11.51 13.76
CA ASP A 81 12.38 -10.22 13.10
C ASP A 81 11.14 -10.12 12.20
N VAL A 82 10.65 -11.25 11.67
CA VAL A 82 9.40 -11.32 10.93
C VAL A 82 8.22 -11.15 11.88
N GLU A 83 8.23 -11.84 13.02
CA GLU A 83 7.20 -11.69 14.04
C GLU A 83 7.19 -10.27 14.64
N LYS A 84 8.36 -9.65 14.84
CA LYS A 84 8.46 -8.24 15.22
C LYS A 84 7.83 -7.32 14.17
N ALA A 85 8.07 -7.57 12.88
CA ALA A 85 7.48 -6.78 11.80
C ALA A 85 5.94 -6.88 11.80
N VAL A 86 5.39 -8.10 11.86
CA VAL A 86 3.94 -8.35 11.95
C VAL A 86 3.36 -7.67 13.18
N THR A 87 3.99 -7.85 14.34
CA THR A 87 3.55 -7.26 15.61
C THR A 87 3.54 -5.73 15.54
N ALA A 88 4.58 -5.12 14.95
CA ALA A 88 4.65 -3.66 14.81
C ALA A 88 3.51 -3.10 13.94
N ILE A 89 3.20 -3.76 12.82
CA ILE A 89 2.10 -3.36 11.93
C ILE A 89 0.75 -3.52 12.66
N ALA A 90 0.52 -4.67 13.30
CA ALA A 90 -0.72 -4.97 14.00
C ALA A 90 -0.96 -4.01 15.18
N HIS A 91 0.09 -3.70 15.95
CA HIS A 91 0.04 -2.71 17.03
C HIS A 91 -0.29 -1.32 16.49
N ARG A 92 0.28 -0.92 15.34
CA ARG A 92 -0.06 0.36 14.72
C ARG A 92 -1.53 0.43 14.28
N CYS A 93 -2.08 -0.67 13.76
CA CYS A 93 -3.49 -0.78 13.41
C CYS A 93 -4.39 -0.57 14.62
N GLU A 94 -4.07 -1.24 15.74
CA GLU A 94 -4.81 -1.11 16.99
C GLU A 94 -4.78 0.32 17.53
N GLN A 95 -3.62 0.99 17.50
CA GLN A 95 -3.51 2.38 17.93
C GLN A 95 -4.35 3.36 17.09
N VAL A 96 -4.48 3.09 15.79
CA VAL A 96 -5.16 4.01 14.85
C VAL A 96 -6.66 3.74 14.79
N LEU A 97 -7.07 2.48 14.74
CA LEU A 97 -8.47 2.10 14.56
C LEU A 97 -9.20 1.80 15.87
N GLN A 98 -8.45 1.49 16.95
CA GLN A 98 -9.01 1.11 18.26
C GLN A 98 -10.07 -0.02 18.17
N ASN A 99 -9.89 -0.92 17.19
CA ASN A 99 -10.84 -1.98 16.89
C ASN A 99 -10.13 -3.36 16.84
N PRO A 100 -10.39 -4.27 17.80
CA PRO A 100 -9.79 -5.60 17.83
C PRO A 100 -10.08 -6.47 16.60
N GLU A 101 -11.27 -6.35 15.99
CA GLU A 101 -11.62 -7.14 14.80
C GLU A 101 -10.78 -6.73 13.58
N GLN A 102 -10.51 -5.44 13.42
CA GLN A 102 -9.64 -4.95 12.33
C GLN A 102 -8.20 -5.45 12.49
N LYS A 103 -7.71 -5.52 13.74
CA LYS A 103 -6.41 -6.12 14.05
C LYS A 103 -6.38 -7.61 13.67
N ARG A 104 -7.44 -8.36 13.99
CA ARG A 104 -7.55 -9.79 13.63
C ARG A 104 -7.54 -9.98 12.11
N ILE A 105 -8.36 -9.22 11.38
CA ILE A 105 -8.41 -9.27 9.90
C ILE A 105 -7.04 -8.93 9.30
N LEU A 106 -6.37 -7.90 9.81
CA LEU A 106 -5.04 -7.51 9.35
C LEU A 106 -4.00 -8.61 9.60
N ASN A 107 -4.04 -9.28 10.75
CA ASN A 107 -3.15 -10.40 11.05
C ASN A 107 -3.37 -11.58 10.08
N GLU A 108 -4.61 -11.87 9.71
CA GLU A 108 -4.92 -12.89 8.69
C GLU A 108 -4.36 -12.50 7.32
N GLN A 109 -4.47 -11.23 6.93
CA GLN A 109 -3.88 -10.72 5.69
C GLN A 109 -2.34 -10.80 5.70
N LEU A 110 -1.71 -10.39 6.81
CA LEU A 110 -0.25 -10.48 6.97
C LEU A 110 0.24 -11.92 6.91
N LYS A 111 -0.48 -12.84 7.55
CA LYS A 111 -0.16 -14.28 7.48
C LYS A 111 -0.26 -14.80 6.05
N GLY A 112 -1.34 -14.48 5.33
CA GLY A 112 -1.49 -14.87 3.93
C GLY A 112 -0.38 -14.33 3.02
N LEU A 113 0.08 -13.09 3.28
CA LEU A 113 1.23 -12.52 2.56
C LEU A 113 2.54 -13.26 2.88
N LEU A 114 2.78 -13.62 4.14
CA LEU A 114 3.95 -14.41 4.52
C LEU A 114 3.91 -15.80 3.89
N ASP A 115 2.76 -16.48 3.90
CA ASP A 115 2.59 -17.78 3.26
C ASP A 115 2.89 -17.70 1.75
N SER A 116 2.39 -16.66 1.08
CA SER A 116 2.67 -16.37 -0.34
C SER A 116 4.16 -16.10 -0.57
N TRP A 117 4.82 -15.34 0.31
CA TRP A 117 6.26 -15.10 0.25
C TRP A 117 7.06 -16.40 0.39
N CYS A 118 6.82 -17.19 1.45
CA CYS A 118 7.52 -18.46 1.68
C CYS A 118 7.34 -19.41 0.50
N SER A 119 6.15 -19.44 -0.12
CA SER A 119 5.89 -20.22 -1.33
C SER A 119 6.76 -19.77 -2.51
N LYS A 120 6.89 -18.45 -2.74
CA LYS A 120 7.75 -17.88 -3.79
C LYS A 120 9.24 -18.05 -3.51
N ALA A 121 9.64 -18.17 -2.25
CA ALA A 121 11.03 -18.37 -1.85
C ALA A 121 11.50 -19.83 -2.03
N ARG A 122 10.58 -20.77 -2.24
CA ARG A 122 10.93 -22.17 -2.47
C ARG A 122 11.84 -22.32 -3.69
N PRO A 123 12.91 -23.12 -3.60
CA PRO A 123 13.74 -23.45 -4.75
C PRO A 123 12.87 -24.05 -5.85
N ASN A 124 12.98 -23.53 -7.07
CA ASN A 124 12.34 -24.15 -8.23
C ASN A 124 13.32 -25.09 -8.94
N GLU A 125 12.78 -25.99 -9.76
CA GLU A 125 13.58 -26.97 -10.54
C GLU A 125 14.58 -26.28 -11.49
N ALA A 126 14.36 -25.00 -11.82
CA ALA A 126 15.22 -24.20 -12.69
C ALA A 126 16.37 -23.48 -11.95
N GLY A 127 16.53 -23.66 -10.63
CA GLY A 127 17.58 -23.02 -9.83
C GLY A 127 17.45 -21.50 -9.73
N ALA A 128 16.23 -20.98 -9.87
CA ALA A 128 15.99 -19.55 -9.79
C ALA A 128 16.07 -19.03 -8.35
N THR A 129 16.67 -17.87 -8.18
CA THR A 129 16.80 -17.19 -6.88
C THR A 129 15.78 -16.08 -6.76
N LEU A 130 15.02 -16.08 -5.68
CA LEU A 130 14.12 -14.98 -5.35
C LEU A 130 14.92 -13.76 -4.89
N LYS A 131 14.63 -12.60 -5.49
CA LYS A 131 15.21 -11.31 -5.12
C LYS A 131 14.12 -10.28 -4.85
N TYR A 132 14.38 -9.25 -4.07
CA TYR A 132 13.42 -8.14 -3.91
C TYR A 132 13.15 -7.46 -5.25
N ARG A 133 14.22 -7.12 -6.00
CA ARG A 133 14.15 -6.64 -7.37
C ARG A 133 14.99 -7.53 -8.29
N GLY A 134 14.32 -8.34 -9.10
CA GLY A 134 14.95 -9.16 -10.14
C GLY A 134 14.80 -8.57 -11.55
N LYS A 135 15.84 -8.66 -12.38
CA LYS A 135 15.75 -8.39 -13.83
C LYS A 135 16.36 -9.55 -14.62
N GLY A 136 15.51 -10.43 -15.15
CA GLY A 136 15.89 -11.45 -16.14
C GLY A 136 16.75 -12.60 -15.61
N GLY A 137 16.98 -13.58 -16.49
CA GLY A 137 17.76 -14.78 -16.20
C GLY A 137 17.08 -15.71 -15.18
N THR A 138 17.87 -16.25 -14.26
CA THR A 138 17.42 -17.10 -13.14
C THR A 138 16.97 -16.30 -11.91
N SER A 139 16.69 -15.00 -12.04
CA SER A 139 16.24 -14.17 -10.90
C SER A 139 14.74 -13.88 -10.98
N ILE A 140 14.00 -14.29 -9.95
CA ILE A 140 12.56 -13.98 -9.80
C ILE A 140 12.42 -12.77 -8.87
N ALA A 141 11.58 -11.81 -9.22
CA ALA A 141 11.33 -10.63 -8.39
C ALA A 141 10.15 -10.88 -7.45
N LEU A 142 10.34 -10.62 -6.15
CA LEU A 142 9.26 -10.61 -5.18
C LEU A 142 8.37 -9.38 -5.39
N LEU A 143 8.96 -8.18 -5.39
CA LEU A 143 8.22 -6.92 -5.56
C LEU A 143 8.04 -6.61 -7.05
N GLN A 144 6.81 -6.32 -7.45
CA GLN A 144 6.46 -5.98 -8.82
C GLN A 144 5.84 -4.59 -8.91
N ASP A 145 6.03 -3.94 -10.05
CA ASP A 145 5.41 -2.64 -10.32
C ASP A 145 3.93 -2.82 -10.67
N ILE A 146 3.06 -2.17 -9.90
CA ILE A 146 1.62 -2.20 -10.12
C ILE A 146 1.20 -1.61 -11.47
N ALA A 147 2.01 -0.73 -12.07
CA ALA A 147 1.75 -0.13 -13.39
C ALA A 147 2.04 -1.10 -14.55
N GLN A 148 2.80 -2.16 -14.30
CA GLN A 148 3.08 -3.22 -15.28
C GLN A 148 2.61 -4.57 -14.75
N PRO A 149 1.30 -4.77 -14.55
CA PRO A 149 0.79 -6.00 -13.98
C PRO A 149 1.01 -7.14 -14.99
N LYS A 150 2.08 -7.91 -14.79
CA LYS A 150 2.30 -9.15 -15.54
C LYS A 150 1.33 -10.24 -15.06
N GLN A 151 0.87 -10.16 -13.81
CA GLN A 151 -0.19 -10.97 -13.19
C GLN A 151 -0.77 -10.21 -11.97
N LYS A 152 -1.97 -10.62 -11.51
CA LYS A 152 -2.56 -10.12 -10.26
C LYS A 152 -1.82 -10.76 -9.08
N GLU A 153 -0.66 -10.21 -8.76
CA GLU A 153 0.23 -10.77 -7.73
C GLU A 153 0.11 -10.02 -6.41
N ASP A 154 0.18 -10.76 -5.30
CA ASP A 154 0.09 -10.25 -3.92
C ASP A 154 1.14 -9.17 -3.58
N PHE A 155 2.22 -9.08 -4.38
CA PHE A 155 3.34 -8.16 -4.17
C PHE A 155 3.45 -7.08 -5.26
N ALA A 156 2.37 -6.82 -5.99
CA ALA A 156 2.25 -5.65 -6.86
C ALA A 156 2.17 -4.38 -5.99
N CYS A 157 3.29 -3.67 -5.89
CA CYS A 157 3.45 -2.53 -4.99
C CYS A 157 3.58 -1.23 -5.78
N LEU A 158 3.13 -0.14 -5.18
CA LEU A 158 3.41 1.20 -5.68
C LEU A 158 4.86 1.57 -5.35
N ASN A 159 5.57 2.13 -6.33
CA ASN A 159 6.88 2.76 -6.09
C ASN A 159 6.75 4.08 -5.31
N SER A 160 5.55 4.66 -5.29
CA SER A 160 5.21 5.90 -4.57
C SER A 160 3.76 5.84 -4.10
N LEU A 161 3.54 6.13 -2.81
CA LEU A 161 2.20 6.35 -2.25
C LEU A 161 1.70 7.79 -2.47
N ARG A 162 2.52 8.64 -3.10
CA ARG A 162 2.10 9.96 -3.57
C ARG A 162 1.53 9.81 -4.98
N ASN A 163 0.36 10.38 -5.21
CA ASN A 163 -0.09 10.67 -6.56
C ASN A 163 0.92 11.62 -7.17
N VAL A 164 1.67 11.15 -8.17
CA VAL A 164 2.42 12.04 -9.05
C VAL A 164 1.62 12.03 -10.32
N GLU A 165 0.99 13.16 -10.66
CA GLU A 165 0.33 13.29 -11.94
C GLU A 165 1.31 12.91 -13.05
N PRO A 166 0.88 12.15 -14.06
CA PRO A 166 1.76 11.80 -15.16
C PRO A 166 2.27 13.07 -15.83
N THR A 167 3.56 13.08 -16.18
CA THR A 167 4.19 14.21 -16.86
C THR A 167 3.42 14.52 -18.14
N THR A 168 2.70 15.64 -18.16
CA THR A 168 1.99 16.10 -19.36
C THR A 168 2.96 16.92 -20.20
N PRO A 169 3.20 16.55 -21.48
CA PRO A 169 4.02 17.38 -22.36
C PRO A 169 3.30 18.70 -22.62
N LEU A 170 3.91 19.82 -22.22
CA LEU A 170 3.45 21.15 -22.60
C LEU A 170 3.82 21.39 -24.06
N ILE A 171 2.82 21.43 -24.93
CA ILE A 171 3.00 21.82 -26.33
C ILE A 171 2.72 23.31 -26.42
N PHE A 172 3.76 24.13 -26.58
CA PHE A 172 3.61 25.53 -26.95
C PHE A 172 3.26 25.62 -28.43
N SER A 173 2.11 26.20 -28.74
CA SER A 173 1.67 26.47 -30.12
C SER A 173 1.56 27.99 -30.29
N ASP A 174 2.37 28.55 -31.18
CA ASP A 174 2.32 29.99 -31.54
C ASP A 174 1.16 30.34 -32.49
N ARG A 175 0.26 29.38 -32.76
CA ARG A 175 -0.91 29.62 -33.63
C ARG A 175 -2.05 30.25 -32.83
N PRO A 176 -2.61 31.39 -33.27
CA PRO A 176 -3.76 31.99 -32.61
C PRO A 176 -4.97 31.05 -32.68
N PRO A 177 -5.80 30.97 -31.62
CA PRO A 177 -6.98 30.13 -31.62
C PRO A 177 -7.95 30.60 -32.70
N ILE A 178 -8.38 29.68 -33.57
CA ILE A 178 -9.41 29.95 -34.56
C ILE A 178 -10.74 30.04 -33.83
N MET A 179 -11.26 31.26 -33.68
CA MET A 179 -12.63 31.48 -33.22
C MET A 179 -13.58 31.20 -34.39
N THR A 180 -14.39 30.14 -34.26
CA THR A 180 -15.62 29.93 -35.04
C THR A 180 -16.82 30.18 -34.17
#